data_AF-A0A3D8P2P2-F1
#
_entry.id   AF-A0A3D8P2P2-F1
#
_cell.length_a   1.000
_cell.length_b   1.000
_cell.length_c   1.000
_cell.angle_alpha   90.00
_cell.angle_beta   90.00
_cell.angle_gamma   90.00
#
_symmetry.space_group_name_H-M   'P 1'
#
loop_
_entity.id
_entity.type
_entity.pdbx_description
1 polymer ?
#
loop_
_entity_poly.entity_id
_entity_poly.type
_entity_poly.pdbx_seq_one_letter_code
_entity_poly.pdbx_strand_id
1 'polypeptide(L)'
;MKRAKFLSLVMVIALALMGAAYAAWTETININASVATGTYDVTFSSVSTNDVGDTVDPGADKNVGKTEATISEDAKTITVTAENTYPGYNAEVTYKIKNTGTIPLKVQSIEINIPESDKGKIEVTNEQDIAGKVLDPGQEAEGKIKHVVTDNAVERASYSYTLKVNTIQWNK
;
A
#
# COMPACT_ATOMS: atom_id res chain seq x y z
N MET A 1 66.79 -57.68 1.82
CA MET A 1 66.32 -56.47 1.10
C MET A 1 64.96 -56.61 0.40
N LYS A 2 64.60 -57.76 -0.23
CA LYS A 2 63.32 -57.90 -0.96
C LYS A 2 62.06 -57.69 -0.08
N ARG A 3 62.08 -58.18 1.17
CA ARG A 3 60.96 -58.03 2.12
C ARG A 3 60.72 -56.59 2.59
N ALA A 4 61.78 -55.83 2.83
CA ALA A 4 61.67 -54.41 3.24
C ALA A 4 61.15 -53.52 2.09
N LYS A 5 61.59 -53.78 0.85
CA LYS A 5 61.08 -53.09 -0.35
C LYS A 5 59.60 -53.40 -0.63
N PHE A 6 59.18 -54.63 -0.33
CA PHE A 6 57.78 -55.02 -0.41
C PHE A 6 56.93 -54.30 0.65
N LEU A 7 57.42 -54.23 1.90
CA LEU A 7 56.74 -53.53 2.98
C LEU A 7 56.60 -52.02 2.72
N SER A 8 57.64 -51.37 2.17
CA SER A 8 57.58 -49.95 1.82
C SER A 8 56.57 -49.68 0.70
N LEU A 9 56.48 -50.58 -0.29
CA LEU A 9 55.49 -50.46 -1.37
C LEU A 9 54.06 -50.58 -0.84
N VAL A 10 53.81 -51.51 0.08
CA VAL A 10 52.51 -51.68 0.74
C VAL A 10 52.13 -50.42 1.53
N MET A 11 53.08 -49.79 2.23
CA MET A 11 52.81 -48.53 2.95
C MET A 11 52.43 -47.37 2.01
N VAL A 12 53.12 -47.23 0.88
CA VAL A 12 52.81 -46.18 -0.10
C VAL A 12 51.41 -46.37 -0.68
N ILE A 13 51.04 -47.61 -0.99
CA ILE A 13 49.70 -47.94 -1.50
C ILE A 13 48.64 -47.66 -0.42
N ALA A 14 48.89 -48.02 0.83
CA ALA A 14 47.96 -47.76 1.94
C ALA A 14 47.70 -46.25 2.14
N LEU A 15 48.76 -45.43 2.12
CA LEU A 15 48.64 -43.98 2.23
C LEU A 15 47.89 -43.35 1.05
N ALA A 16 48.15 -43.84 -0.17
CA ALA A 16 47.44 -43.37 -1.36
C ALA A 16 45.93 -43.70 -1.31
N LEU A 17 45.56 -44.89 -0.82
CA LEU A 17 44.17 -45.30 -0.64
C LEU A 17 43.46 -44.48 0.44
N MET A 18 44.14 -44.16 1.56
CA MET A 18 43.58 -43.29 2.59
C MET A 18 43.33 -41.87 2.07
N GLY A 19 44.26 -41.32 1.28
CA GLY A 19 44.08 -40.01 0.64
C GLY A 19 42.91 -40.00 -0.35
N ALA A 20 42.77 -41.05 -1.17
CA ALA A 20 41.65 -41.20 -2.08
C ALA A 20 40.30 -41.34 -1.34
N ALA A 21 40.27 -42.09 -0.23
CA ALA A 21 39.07 -42.23 0.60
C ALA A 21 38.67 -40.90 1.26
N TYR A 22 39.64 -40.11 1.73
CA TYR A 22 39.38 -38.80 2.31
C TYR A 22 38.87 -37.79 1.25
N ALA A 23 39.43 -37.84 0.03
CA ALA A 23 38.99 -36.99 -1.07
C ALA A 23 37.60 -37.40 -1.62
N ALA A 24 37.27 -38.69 -1.57
CA ALA A 24 35.97 -39.21 -2.00
C ALA A 24 34.87 -39.04 -0.96
N TRP A 25 35.22 -38.66 0.28
CA TRP A 25 34.24 -38.41 1.32
C TRP A 25 33.57 -37.05 1.10
N THR A 26 32.34 -37.09 0.61
CA THR A 26 31.48 -35.91 0.48
C THR A 26 30.24 -36.11 1.34
N GLU A 27 30.00 -35.20 2.27
CA GLU A 27 28.74 -35.18 3.04
C GLU A 27 27.87 -34.00 2.59
N THR A 28 26.58 -34.26 2.46
CA THR A 28 25.60 -33.21 2.21
C THR A 28 25.04 -32.75 3.55
N ILE A 29 25.36 -31.52 3.96
CA ILE A 29 24.72 -30.89 5.12
C ILE A 29 23.39 -30.30 4.64
N ASN A 30 22.29 -30.94 5.01
CA ASN A 30 20.95 -30.42 4.78
C ASN A 30 20.61 -29.38 5.85
N ILE A 31 20.59 -28.10 5.48
CA ILE A 31 20.11 -27.03 6.35
C ILE A 31 18.63 -26.81 6.05
N ASN A 32 17.76 -27.31 6.93
CA ASN A 32 16.33 -27.03 6.89
C ASN A 32 16.06 -25.76 7.69
N ALA A 33 15.81 -24.65 7.00
CA ALA A 33 15.38 -23.40 7.61
C ALA A 33 13.98 -23.05 7.13
N SER A 34 13.15 -22.56 8.05
CA SER A 34 11.87 -21.92 7.72
C SER A 34 12.02 -20.42 7.96
N VAL A 35 11.56 -19.60 7.02
CA VAL A 35 11.55 -18.15 7.15
C VAL A 35 10.11 -17.70 7.27
N ALA A 36 9.77 -17.08 8.40
CA ALA A 36 8.49 -16.41 8.55
C ALA A 36 8.54 -15.09 7.77
N THR A 37 7.75 -14.99 6.70
CA THR A 37 7.55 -13.73 5.99
C THR A 37 6.45 -12.91 6.66
N GLY A 38 6.63 -11.59 6.74
CA GLY A 38 5.55 -10.71 7.19
C GLY A 38 4.49 -10.48 6.11
N THR A 39 3.33 -9.94 6.51
CA THR A 39 2.22 -9.60 5.63
C THR A 39 2.33 -8.15 5.19
N TYR A 40 1.97 -7.90 3.94
CA TYR A 40 1.93 -6.57 3.35
C TYR A 40 0.48 -6.15 3.18
N ASP A 41 0.05 -5.10 3.89
CA ASP A 41 -1.33 -4.63 3.79
C ASP A 41 -1.48 -3.16 4.23
N VAL A 42 -2.36 -2.43 3.55
CA VAL A 42 -2.72 -1.03 3.85
C VAL A 42 -4.23 -0.84 3.70
N THR A 43 -4.86 -0.13 4.64
CA THR A 43 -6.29 0.18 4.59
C THR A 43 -6.56 1.65 4.86
N PHE A 44 -7.69 2.16 4.41
CA PHE A 44 -8.24 3.42 4.90
C PHE A 44 -8.85 3.19 6.29
N SER A 45 -8.39 3.94 7.29
CA SER A 45 -8.88 3.80 8.67
C SER A 45 -9.95 4.83 9.04
N SER A 46 -9.98 5.98 8.37
CA SER A 46 -11.02 7.00 8.54
C SER A 46 -11.14 7.91 7.34
N VAL A 47 -12.33 8.46 7.13
CA VAL A 47 -12.61 9.52 6.17
C VAL A 47 -13.59 10.52 6.78
N SER A 48 -13.43 11.80 6.48
CA SER A 48 -14.36 12.86 6.84
C SER A 48 -14.38 13.97 5.80
N THR A 49 -15.49 14.70 5.72
CA THR A 49 -15.66 15.86 4.86
C THR A 49 -15.93 17.09 5.72
N ASN A 50 -15.60 18.28 5.24
CA ASN A 50 -15.93 19.53 5.92
C ASN A 50 -17.38 20.01 5.66
N ASP A 51 -18.15 19.27 4.87
CA ASP A 51 -19.50 19.64 4.45
C ASP A 51 -20.40 18.39 4.35
N VAL A 52 -20.68 17.77 5.49
CA VAL A 52 -21.33 16.44 5.58
C VAL A 52 -22.86 16.51 5.34
N GLY A 53 -23.43 17.68 5.07
CA GLY A 53 -24.87 17.86 4.83
C GLY A 53 -25.79 17.68 6.05
N ASP A 54 -25.28 17.17 7.16
CA ASP A 54 -26.00 16.99 8.43
C ASP A 54 -25.80 18.12 9.43
N THR A 55 -24.97 19.12 9.10
CA THR A 55 -24.79 20.31 9.93
C THR A 55 -25.91 21.30 9.64
N VAL A 56 -26.71 21.62 10.66
CA VAL A 56 -27.68 22.72 10.59
C VAL A 56 -26.89 24.03 10.46
N ASP A 57 -26.81 24.55 9.25
CA ASP A 57 -26.24 25.87 8.98
C ASP A 57 -27.10 26.93 9.71
N PRO A 58 -26.54 27.86 10.51
CA PRO A 58 -27.32 28.81 11.30
C PRO A 58 -28.30 29.61 10.43
N GLY A 59 -29.58 29.24 10.47
CA GLY A 59 -30.65 29.87 9.70
C GLY A 59 -31.05 29.19 8.39
N ALA A 60 -30.64 27.95 8.13
CA ALA A 60 -30.99 27.25 6.89
C ALA A 60 -31.32 25.76 7.08
N ASP A 61 -32.62 25.45 7.21
CA ASP A 61 -33.20 24.19 6.70
C ASP A 61 -33.24 24.23 5.15
N LYS A 62 -32.09 24.47 4.52
CA LYS A 62 -32.00 24.53 3.05
C LYS A 62 -31.26 23.29 2.58
N ASN A 63 -31.90 22.56 1.66
CA ASN A 63 -31.25 21.53 0.87
C ASN A 63 -30.25 22.20 -0.10
N VAL A 64 -29.06 22.51 0.42
CA VAL A 64 -27.90 23.01 -0.31
C VAL A 64 -26.97 21.84 -0.65
N GLY A 65 -25.94 22.08 -1.47
CA GLY A 65 -24.98 21.05 -1.83
C GLY A 65 -24.26 20.48 -0.60
N LYS A 66 -23.91 19.19 -0.65
CA LYS A 66 -23.18 18.50 0.42
C LYS A 66 -22.16 17.52 -0.15
N THR A 67 -21.22 17.07 0.67
CA THR A 67 -20.24 16.05 0.30
C THR A 67 -20.27 14.89 1.27
N GLU A 68 -20.58 13.71 0.75
CA GLU A 68 -20.50 12.44 1.47
C GLU A 68 -19.25 11.67 1.08
N ALA A 69 -18.62 11.01 2.04
CA ALA A 69 -17.48 10.13 1.79
C ALA A 69 -17.63 8.82 2.58
N THR A 70 -17.43 7.71 1.90
CA THR A 70 -17.60 6.36 2.48
C THR A 70 -16.40 5.49 2.16
N ILE A 71 -15.98 4.66 3.11
CA ILE A 71 -14.94 3.64 2.94
C ILE A 71 -15.62 2.33 2.54
N SER A 72 -15.10 1.65 1.51
CA SER A 72 -15.56 0.33 1.09
C SER A 72 -15.39 -0.73 2.17
N GLU A 73 -16.15 -1.83 2.12
CA GLU A 73 -16.09 -2.90 3.13
C GLU A 73 -14.69 -3.52 3.28
N ASP A 74 -13.91 -3.60 2.19
CA ASP A 74 -12.52 -4.08 2.19
C ASP A 74 -11.50 -3.02 2.67
N ALA A 75 -11.98 -1.81 2.98
CA ALA A 75 -11.20 -0.63 3.35
C ALA A 75 -10.10 -0.25 2.34
N LYS A 76 -10.27 -0.59 1.05
CA LYS A 76 -9.29 -0.28 -0.01
C LYS A 76 -9.66 0.90 -0.88
N THR A 77 -10.91 1.35 -0.82
CA THR A 77 -11.43 2.43 -1.66
C THR A 77 -12.23 3.41 -0.81
N ILE A 78 -12.01 4.70 -1.02
CA ILE A 78 -12.96 5.74 -0.58
C ILE A 78 -13.80 6.13 -1.78
N THR A 79 -15.12 6.22 -1.62
CA THR A 79 -16.03 6.83 -2.59
C THR A 79 -16.49 8.17 -2.03
N VAL A 80 -16.31 9.23 -2.79
CA VAL A 80 -16.79 10.57 -2.46
C VAL A 80 -17.88 10.96 -3.45
N THR A 81 -18.99 11.49 -2.93
CA THR A 81 -20.10 12.02 -3.70
C THR A 81 -20.38 13.45 -3.25
N ALA A 82 -20.22 14.39 -4.18
CA ALA A 82 -20.69 15.76 -4.01
C ALA A 82 -22.13 15.82 -4.56
N GLU A 83 -23.12 16.03 -3.71
CA GLU A 83 -24.55 15.99 -4.03
C GLU A 83 -25.19 17.38 -4.10
N ASN A 84 -26.21 17.54 -4.95
CA ASN A 84 -26.98 18.78 -5.09
C ASN A 84 -26.08 20.02 -5.30
N THR A 85 -25.00 19.84 -6.05
CA THR A 85 -23.93 20.83 -6.22
C THR A 85 -24.24 21.84 -7.32
N TYR A 86 -23.43 22.88 -7.40
CA TYR A 86 -23.50 23.94 -8.41
C TYR A 86 -22.08 24.35 -8.81
N PRO A 87 -21.88 24.95 -10.00
CA PRO A 87 -20.58 25.50 -10.38
C PRO A 87 -19.96 26.39 -9.30
N GLY A 88 -18.73 26.09 -8.90
CA GLY A 88 -18.01 26.75 -7.80
C GLY A 88 -18.16 26.08 -6.43
N TYR A 89 -19.05 25.09 -6.27
CA TYR A 89 -19.12 24.28 -5.05
C TYR A 89 -17.78 23.59 -4.80
N ASN A 90 -17.31 23.62 -3.56
CA ASN A 90 -16.06 22.98 -3.18
C ASN A 90 -16.09 22.49 -1.75
N ALA A 91 -15.44 21.36 -1.50
CA ALA A 91 -15.30 20.79 -0.17
C ALA A 91 -13.96 20.05 -0.03
N GLU A 92 -13.52 19.95 1.23
CA GLU A 92 -12.31 19.24 1.63
C GLU A 92 -12.68 17.85 2.16
N VAL A 93 -11.91 16.84 1.76
CA VAL A 93 -12.00 15.47 2.28
C VAL A 93 -10.68 15.12 2.93
N THR A 94 -10.75 14.77 4.22
CA THR A 94 -9.61 14.30 5.01
C THR A 94 -9.72 12.79 5.17
N TYR A 95 -8.62 12.07 4.91
CA TYR A 95 -8.57 10.62 5.05
C TYR A 95 -7.32 10.18 5.78
N LYS A 96 -7.39 9.00 6.41
CA LYS A 96 -6.25 8.32 6.99
C LYS A 96 -6.07 6.96 6.38
N ILE A 97 -4.82 6.63 6.06
CA ILE A 97 -4.41 5.28 5.74
C ILE A 97 -3.63 4.68 6.91
N LYS A 98 -3.72 3.37 7.09
CA LYS A 98 -3.03 2.61 8.12
C LYS A 98 -2.30 1.42 7.51
N ASN A 99 -1.05 1.20 7.92
CA ASN A 99 -0.36 -0.06 7.63
C ASN A 99 -0.93 -1.15 8.55
N THR A 100 -1.73 -2.05 7.99
CA THR A 100 -2.33 -3.21 8.67
C THR A 100 -1.50 -4.48 8.50
N GLY A 101 -0.43 -4.43 7.71
CA GLY A 101 0.55 -5.49 7.57
C GLY A 101 1.53 -5.58 8.76
N THR A 102 2.47 -6.51 8.66
CA THR A 102 3.54 -6.72 9.64
C THR A 102 4.92 -6.30 9.13
N ILE A 103 5.00 -5.72 7.93
CA ILE A 103 6.23 -5.13 7.38
C ILE A 103 6.00 -3.65 7.03
N PRO A 104 7.04 -2.80 7.08
CA PRO A 104 6.90 -1.41 6.68
C PRO A 104 6.57 -1.28 5.19
N LEU A 105 5.86 -0.20 4.85
CA LEU A 105 5.50 0.13 3.48
C LEU A 105 5.79 1.60 3.19
N LYS A 106 5.94 1.94 1.91
CA LYS A 106 6.08 3.31 1.44
C LYS A 106 4.88 3.66 0.56
N VAL A 107 4.29 4.82 0.81
CA VAL A 107 3.21 5.36 -0.02
C VAL A 107 3.79 5.88 -1.32
N GLN A 108 3.31 5.41 -2.46
CA GLN A 108 3.70 5.93 -3.77
C GLN A 108 2.80 7.09 -4.17
N SER A 109 1.49 6.90 -4.10
CA SER A 109 0.52 7.90 -4.51
C SER A 109 -0.87 7.58 -3.96
N ILE A 110 -1.75 8.57 -4.03
CA ILE A 110 -3.19 8.41 -3.92
C ILE A 110 -3.75 8.57 -5.34
N GLU A 111 -4.31 7.50 -5.86
CA GLU A 111 -4.96 7.47 -7.16
C GLU A 111 -6.39 7.98 -7.02
N ILE A 112 -6.71 9.01 -7.79
CA ILE A 112 -8.05 9.61 -7.86
C ILE A 112 -8.65 9.20 -9.20
N ASN A 113 -9.79 8.52 -9.16
CA ASN A 113 -10.51 8.09 -10.35
C ASN A 113 -11.87 8.78 -10.43
N ILE A 114 -12.03 9.61 -11.46
CA ILE A 114 -13.28 10.31 -11.79
C ILE A 114 -13.97 9.53 -12.92
N PRO A 115 -15.23 9.09 -12.75
CA PRO A 115 -16.00 8.45 -13.82
C PRO A 115 -16.06 9.30 -15.08
N GLU A 116 -16.09 8.67 -16.25
CA GLU A 116 -16.11 9.39 -17.54
C GLU A 116 -17.29 10.38 -17.65
N SER A 117 -18.43 10.06 -17.03
CA SER A 117 -19.60 10.94 -16.98
C SER A 117 -19.37 12.25 -16.23
N ASP A 118 -18.40 12.27 -15.33
CA ASP A 118 -18.16 13.34 -14.36
C ASP A 118 -16.87 14.11 -14.67
N LYS A 119 -16.05 13.59 -15.60
CA LYS A 119 -14.81 14.25 -16.05
C LYS A 119 -15.09 15.65 -16.57
N GLY A 120 -14.28 16.60 -16.10
CA GLY A 120 -14.40 18.00 -16.45
C GLY A 120 -15.59 18.71 -15.81
N LYS A 121 -16.40 18.03 -14.99
CA LYS A 121 -17.48 18.62 -14.16
C LYS A 121 -17.04 18.75 -12.71
N ILE A 122 -16.19 17.85 -12.24
CA ILE A 122 -15.51 17.92 -10.94
C ILE A 122 -14.00 17.80 -11.14
N GLU A 123 -13.25 18.62 -10.42
CA GLU A 123 -11.79 18.57 -10.33
C GLU A 123 -11.39 18.26 -8.89
N VAL A 124 -10.34 17.46 -8.72
CA VAL A 124 -9.85 17.05 -7.40
C VAL A 124 -8.35 17.32 -7.33
N THR A 125 -7.93 18.04 -6.30
CA THR A 125 -6.55 18.42 -6.05
C THR A 125 -6.08 17.88 -4.70
N ASN A 126 -4.83 17.43 -4.64
CA ASN A 126 -4.20 17.00 -3.40
C ASN A 126 -3.70 18.23 -2.62
N GLU A 127 -4.25 18.48 -1.43
CA GLU A 127 -3.85 19.61 -0.59
C GLU A 127 -2.82 19.19 0.48
N GLN A 128 -2.85 17.93 0.89
CA GLN A 128 -1.88 17.35 1.82
C GLN A 128 -1.47 15.98 1.29
N ASP A 129 -0.40 15.98 0.51
CA ASP A 129 0.14 14.76 -0.07
C ASP A 129 0.89 13.93 0.97
N ILE A 130 0.73 12.62 0.86
CA ILE A 130 1.36 11.61 1.70
C ILE A 130 2.32 10.71 0.90
N ALA A 131 2.47 10.94 -0.39
CA ALA A 131 3.46 10.28 -1.22
C ALA A 131 4.87 10.38 -0.60
N GLY A 132 5.59 9.27 -0.64
CA GLY A 132 6.93 9.14 -0.07
C GLY A 132 6.97 8.81 1.42
N LYS A 133 5.87 8.93 2.17
CA LYS A 133 5.84 8.54 3.59
C LYS A 133 6.08 7.04 3.74
N VAL A 134 6.92 6.67 4.71
CA VAL A 134 7.13 5.29 5.14
C VAL A 134 6.29 5.06 6.39
N LEU A 135 5.52 3.98 6.42
CA LEU A 135 4.68 3.58 7.53
C LEU A 135 5.16 2.25 8.08
N ASP A 136 5.60 2.26 9.33
CA ASP A 136 5.83 1.03 10.10
C ASP A 136 4.50 0.30 10.39
N PRO A 137 4.53 -0.99 10.73
CA PRO A 137 3.33 -1.74 11.11
C PRO A 137 2.50 -1.01 12.17
N GLY A 138 1.21 -0.81 11.87
CA GLY A 138 0.26 -0.12 12.75
C GLY A 138 0.27 1.41 12.67
N GLN A 139 1.22 2.04 11.96
CA GLN A 139 1.25 3.50 11.80
C GLN A 139 0.22 3.99 10.78
N GLU A 140 -0.16 5.26 10.94
CA GLU A 140 -1.10 5.96 10.07
C GLU A 140 -0.47 7.18 9.40
N ALA A 141 -0.96 7.51 8.21
CA ALA A 141 -0.73 8.80 7.56
C ALA A 141 -2.06 9.45 7.21
N GLU A 142 -2.16 10.74 7.51
CA GLU A 142 -3.30 11.58 7.15
C GLU A 142 -2.98 12.38 5.87
N GLY A 143 -3.91 12.34 4.92
CA GLY A 143 -3.90 13.12 3.70
C GLY A 143 -5.20 13.91 3.53
N LYS A 144 -5.15 14.93 2.68
CA LYS A 144 -6.28 15.82 2.40
C LYS A 144 -6.37 16.12 0.91
N ILE A 145 -7.57 16.06 0.38
CA ILE A 145 -7.89 16.52 -0.96
C ILE A 145 -8.96 17.60 -0.90
N LYS A 146 -8.99 18.45 -1.91
CA LYS A 146 -10.08 19.38 -2.18
C LYS A 146 -10.67 19.04 -3.52
N HIS A 147 -12.00 19.07 -3.61
CA HIS A 147 -12.67 19.00 -4.89
C HIS A 147 -13.37 20.33 -5.19
N VAL A 148 -13.50 20.64 -6.47
CA VAL A 148 -14.20 21.82 -6.99
C VAL A 148 -15.09 21.37 -8.13
N VAL A 149 -16.38 21.70 -8.04
CA VAL A 149 -17.35 21.54 -9.11
C VAL A 149 -17.17 22.70 -10.08
N THR A 150 -16.89 22.38 -11.33
CA THR A 150 -16.46 23.32 -12.37
C THR A 150 -17.65 24.02 -13.06
N ASP A 151 -17.34 24.98 -13.93
CA ASP A 151 -18.33 25.68 -14.76
C ASP A 151 -19.04 24.79 -15.80
N ASN A 152 -18.52 23.60 -16.10
CA ASN A 152 -19.18 22.64 -16.99
C ASN A 152 -20.23 21.79 -16.26
N ALA A 153 -20.33 21.92 -14.94
CA ALA A 153 -21.29 21.19 -14.14
C ALA A 153 -22.71 21.75 -14.31
N VAL A 154 -23.69 20.88 -14.08
CA VAL A 154 -25.10 21.22 -14.03
C VAL A 154 -25.47 21.49 -12.58
N GLU A 155 -26.26 22.53 -12.34
CA GLU A 155 -26.77 22.81 -11.00
C GLU A 155 -27.70 21.68 -10.50
N ARG A 156 -27.70 21.47 -9.18
CA ARG A 156 -28.50 20.46 -8.47
C ARG A 156 -28.20 19.03 -8.93
N ALA A 157 -27.03 18.79 -9.52
CA ALA A 157 -26.54 17.48 -9.89
C ALA A 157 -25.51 16.96 -8.87
N SER A 158 -25.27 15.65 -8.95
CA SER A 158 -24.27 14.96 -8.13
C SER A 158 -23.11 14.48 -8.98
N TYR A 159 -21.91 14.54 -8.42
CA TYR A 159 -20.67 14.08 -9.05
C TYR A 159 -19.88 13.23 -8.06
N SER A 160 -19.17 12.24 -8.57
CA SER A 160 -18.46 11.28 -7.73
C SER A 160 -17.04 11.04 -8.20
N TYR A 161 -16.21 10.57 -7.28
CA TYR A 161 -14.87 10.06 -7.57
C TYR A 161 -14.44 9.08 -6.49
N THR A 162 -13.44 8.26 -6.80
CA THR A 162 -12.88 7.30 -5.86
C THR A 162 -11.42 7.57 -5.59
N LEU A 163 -10.98 7.23 -4.37
CA LEU A 163 -9.57 7.23 -3.97
C LEU A 163 -9.11 5.81 -3.73
N LYS A 164 -7.92 5.46 -4.25
CA LYS A 164 -7.18 4.24 -3.92
C LYS A 164 -5.76 4.59 -3.54
N VAL A 165 -5.20 3.89 -2.56
CA VAL A 165 -3.80 4.08 -2.15
C VAL A 165 -2.90 3.10 -2.89
N ASN A 166 -1.85 3.62 -3.53
CA ASN A 166 -0.80 2.84 -4.13
C ASN A 166 0.43 2.85 -3.21
N THR A 167 0.84 1.68 -2.75
CA THR A 167 1.99 1.50 -1.86
C THR A 167 3.00 0.51 -2.44
N ILE A 168 4.22 0.52 -1.93
CA ILE A 168 5.24 -0.50 -2.15
C ILE A 168 5.83 -0.96 -0.82
N GLN A 169 6.44 -2.13 -0.80
CA GLN A 169 7.30 -2.51 0.32
C GLN A 169 8.47 -1.52 0.42
N TRP A 170 8.80 -1.04 1.64
CA TRP A 170 9.73 0.10 1.83
C TRP A 170 11.12 -0.08 1.20
N ASN A 171 11.57 -1.33 1.03
CA ASN A 171 12.88 -1.69 0.51
C ASN A 171 12.85 -2.07 -0.99
N LYS A 172 11.77 -1.75 -1.69
CA LYS A 172 11.62 -1.89 -3.14
C LYS A 172 11.53 -0.54 -3.83
#